data_AF-A0A2V6M5P9-F1
#
_entry.id   AF-A0A2V6M5P9-F1
#
_cell.length_a   1.000
_cell.length_b   1.000
_cell.length_c   1.000
_cell.angle_alpha   90.00
_cell.angle_beta   90.00
_cell.angle_gamma   90.00
#
_symmetry.space_group_name_H-M   'P 1'
#
loop_
_entity.id
_entity.type
_entity.pdbx_description
1 polymer ?
#
loop_
_entity_poly.entity_id
_entity_poly.type
_entity_poly.pdbx_seq_one_letter_code
_entity_poly.pdbx_strand_id
1 'polypeptide(L)'
;MELRGENATPAGPAVDLSRGQYVAAYPNCAAAMRRSLYGRSAKFPLFFGHMYEEPDYALQCYALGFGVWFEPTLRVRHYLTASRRQPLSRHHLHARNELWSVWLRCPWPWLPFMVAYRICRQLIFAVSQGFDWAIREPIWWMMAMAGWRNLVKNRRPVPSRVYRAWLRLNREPICNKAELRRIVSESK
;
A
#
# COMPACT_ATOMS: atom_id res chain seq x y z
N MET A 1 -28.92 3.23 -7.75
CA MET A 1 -28.36 3.41 -6.40
C MET A 1 -26.85 3.21 -6.53
N GLU A 2 -26.12 4.31 -6.77
CA GLU A 2 -24.66 4.29 -6.95
C GLU A 2 -23.99 3.97 -5.62
N LEU A 3 -23.27 2.85 -5.56
CA LEU A 3 -22.42 2.51 -4.44
C LEU A 3 -21.18 3.41 -4.48
N ARG A 4 -21.27 4.53 -3.77
CA ARG A 4 -20.15 5.40 -3.39
C ARG A 4 -19.05 4.50 -2.79
N GLY A 5 -17.88 4.46 -3.42
CA GLY A 5 -16.76 3.65 -2.94
C GLY A 5 -16.35 4.05 -1.52
N GLU A 6 -16.50 3.13 -0.57
CA GLU A 6 -16.29 3.31 0.88
C GLU A 6 -14.83 3.53 1.32
N ASN A 7 -13.94 4.05 0.46
CA ASN A 7 -12.56 4.40 0.82
C ASN A 7 -12.12 5.80 0.34
N ALA A 8 -13.07 6.72 0.13
CA ALA A 8 -12.74 8.11 -0.14
C ALA A 8 -12.31 8.83 1.16
N THR A 9 -11.01 8.77 1.47
CA THR A 9 -10.36 9.84 2.26
C THR A 9 -10.61 11.17 1.54
N PRO A 10 -10.77 12.34 2.21
CA PRO A 10 -11.04 13.60 1.53
C PRO A 10 -9.97 13.80 0.45
N ALA A 11 -10.42 13.76 -0.80
CA ALA A 11 -9.54 13.71 -1.94
C ALA A 11 -8.76 15.01 -1.98
N GLY A 12 -7.43 14.91 -2.07
CA GLY A 12 -6.67 15.94 -2.77
C GLY A 12 -7.23 16.09 -4.20
N PRO A 13 -6.67 16.99 -5.03
CA PRO A 13 -7.08 17.09 -6.43
C PRO A 13 -7.17 15.69 -7.04
N ALA A 14 -8.32 15.36 -7.64
CA ALA A 14 -8.54 14.05 -8.23
C ALA A 14 -7.41 13.76 -9.22
N VAL A 15 -6.71 12.65 -9.02
CA VAL A 15 -5.61 12.23 -9.89
C VAL A 15 -6.16 12.12 -11.32
N ASP A 16 -5.57 12.82 -12.27
CA ASP A 16 -5.94 12.74 -13.68
C ASP A 16 -5.61 11.34 -14.21
N LEU A 17 -6.63 10.51 -14.40
CA LEU A 17 -6.49 9.15 -14.93
C LEU A 17 -6.58 9.09 -16.46
N SER A 18 -6.69 10.23 -17.15
CA SER A 18 -6.72 10.25 -18.62
C SER A 18 -5.34 10.06 -19.25
N ARG A 19 -4.27 10.24 -18.46
CA ARG A 19 -2.88 10.21 -18.90
C ARG A 19 -2.08 9.14 -18.18
N GLY A 20 -1.12 8.57 -18.90
CA GLY A 20 -0.18 7.62 -18.31
C GLY A 20 0.75 8.30 -17.31
N GLN A 21 0.94 7.67 -16.16
CA GLN A 21 1.67 8.24 -15.04
C GLN A 21 2.25 7.18 -14.12
N TYR A 22 3.30 7.52 -13.39
CA TYR A 22 3.85 6.69 -12.34
C TYR A 22 3.03 6.84 -11.06
N VAL A 23 2.64 5.70 -10.49
CA VAL A 23 1.76 5.60 -9.32
C VAL A 23 2.42 4.83 -8.19
N ALA A 24 1.98 5.06 -6.95
CA ALA A 24 2.56 4.39 -5.79
C ALA A 24 2.27 2.87 -5.75
N ALA A 25 1.11 2.45 -6.25
CA ALA A 25 0.67 1.06 -6.23
C ALA A 25 -0.20 0.75 -7.45
N TYR A 26 -0.49 -0.53 -7.66
CA TYR A 26 -1.33 -1.03 -8.76
C TYR A 26 -2.31 -2.07 -8.22
N PRO A 27 -3.44 -2.31 -8.90
CA PRO A 27 -4.32 -3.42 -8.57
C PRO A 27 -3.81 -4.72 -9.22
N ASN A 28 -3.68 -5.81 -8.45
CA ASN A 28 -3.19 -7.11 -8.98
C ASN A 28 -4.08 -7.73 -10.07
N CYS A 29 -5.33 -7.27 -10.23
CA CYS A 29 -6.23 -7.82 -11.25
C CYS A 29 -5.80 -7.53 -12.69
N ALA A 30 -4.94 -6.53 -12.90
CA ALA A 30 -4.55 -6.05 -14.22
C ALA A 30 -3.16 -5.42 -14.19
N ALA A 31 -2.12 -6.24 -13.96
CA ALA A 31 -0.74 -5.76 -13.92
C ALA A 31 0.21 -6.68 -14.69
N ALA A 32 1.10 -6.09 -15.48
CA ALA A 32 2.22 -6.78 -16.10
C ALA A 32 3.50 -6.49 -15.31
N MET A 33 4.20 -7.55 -14.89
CA MET A 33 5.40 -7.43 -14.07
C MET A 33 6.63 -7.94 -14.83
N ARG A 34 7.75 -7.25 -14.67
CA ARG A 34 9.02 -7.70 -15.24
C ARG A 34 9.46 -9.00 -14.54
N ARG A 35 9.57 -10.10 -15.31
CA ARG A 35 9.93 -11.43 -14.79
C ARG A 35 11.24 -11.45 -14.00
N SER A 36 12.20 -10.60 -14.34
CA SER A 36 13.47 -10.50 -13.62
C SER A 36 13.33 -10.00 -12.18
N LEU A 37 12.25 -9.27 -11.86
CA LEU A 37 11.96 -8.78 -10.51
C LEU A 37 11.09 -9.75 -9.73
N TYR A 38 10.06 -10.28 -10.39
CA TYR A 38 9.01 -11.07 -9.77
C TYR A 38 9.55 -12.35 -9.11
N GLY A 39 9.40 -12.44 -7.79
CA GLY A 39 9.82 -13.60 -6.99
C GLY A 39 11.33 -13.67 -6.75
N ARG A 40 12.11 -12.73 -7.29
CA ARG A 40 13.57 -12.64 -7.13
C ARG A 40 13.94 -11.51 -6.18
N SER A 41 14.05 -10.30 -6.72
CA SER A 41 14.48 -9.11 -5.97
C SER A 41 13.33 -8.43 -5.22
N ALA A 42 12.11 -8.49 -5.78
CA ALA A 42 10.88 -8.05 -5.12
C ALA A 42 9.97 -9.27 -4.89
N LYS A 43 9.38 -9.37 -3.69
CA LYS A 43 8.58 -10.52 -3.28
C LYS A 43 7.36 -10.09 -2.50
N PHE A 44 6.22 -10.73 -2.79
CA PHE A 44 5.04 -10.66 -1.94
C PHE A 44 5.33 -11.32 -0.58
N PRO A 45 5.16 -10.62 0.55
CA PRO A 45 5.30 -11.22 1.86
C PRO A 45 4.17 -12.24 2.08
N LEU A 46 4.43 -13.53 1.85
CA LEU A 46 3.39 -14.58 1.92
C LEU A 46 2.57 -14.61 3.21
N PHE A 47 3.12 -14.10 4.32
CA PHE A 47 2.41 -14.00 5.60
C PHE A 47 1.36 -12.88 5.65
N PHE A 48 1.31 -11.97 4.67
CA PHE A 48 0.20 -11.02 4.50
C PHE A 48 -1.08 -11.76 4.14
N GLY A 49 -0.98 -12.82 3.32
CA GLY A 49 -2.06 -13.69 2.90
C GLY A 49 -3.02 -13.04 1.89
N HIS A 50 -3.62 -11.90 2.24
CA HIS A 50 -4.48 -11.10 1.38
C HIS A 50 -4.49 -9.64 1.84
N MET A 51 -4.72 -8.69 0.92
CA MET A 51 -4.68 -7.23 1.12
C MET A 51 -3.29 -6.62 1.29
N TYR A 52 -3.09 -5.45 0.68
CA TYR A 52 -1.88 -4.61 0.82
C TYR A 52 -0.57 -5.21 0.27
N GLU A 53 -0.65 -6.37 -0.37
CA GLU A 53 0.47 -7.01 -1.04
C GLU A 53 1.03 -6.11 -2.16
N GLU A 54 0.15 -5.43 -2.91
CA GLU A 54 0.52 -4.62 -4.07
C GLU A 54 1.28 -3.34 -3.72
N PRO A 55 0.85 -2.52 -2.74
CA PRO A 55 1.65 -1.39 -2.29
C PRO A 55 3.04 -1.78 -1.77
N ASP A 56 3.17 -2.87 -1.01
CA ASP A 56 4.49 -3.32 -0.51
C ASP A 56 5.39 -3.78 -1.66
N TYR A 57 4.86 -4.57 -2.60
CA TYR A 57 5.62 -5.01 -3.77
C TYR A 57 6.04 -3.85 -4.67
N ALA A 58 5.15 -2.87 -4.88
CA ALA A 58 5.46 -1.66 -5.63
C ALA A 58 6.60 -0.87 -4.97
N LEU A 59 6.54 -0.66 -3.65
CA LEU A 59 7.59 0.01 -2.89
C LEU A 59 8.95 -0.70 -3.02
N GLN A 60 8.96 -2.04 -2.99
CA GLN A 60 10.17 -2.81 -3.27
C GLN A 60 10.72 -2.56 -4.69
N CYS A 61 9.84 -2.47 -5.69
CA CYS A 61 10.25 -2.15 -7.07
C CYS A 61 10.88 -0.75 -7.17
N TYR A 62 10.31 0.23 -6.48
CA TYR A 62 10.88 1.58 -6.40
C TYR A 62 12.27 1.59 -5.75
N ALA A 63 12.46 0.81 -4.68
CA ALA A 63 13.77 0.66 -4.04
C ALA A 63 14.82 0.01 -4.95
N LEU A 64 14.40 -0.73 -5.96
CA LEU A 64 15.27 -1.46 -6.89
C LEU A 64 15.60 -0.72 -8.19
N GLY A 65 15.14 0.52 -8.37
CA GLY A 65 15.38 1.23 -9.64
C GLY A 65 14.19 1.33 -10.58
N PHE A 66 13.04 0.74 -10.22
CA PHE A 66 11.88 0.60 -11.10
C PHE A 66 10.73 1.50 -10.67
N GLY A 67 9.67 1.56 -11.47
CA GLY A 67 8.46 2.28 -11.12
C GLY A 67 7.23 1.54 -11.64
N VAL A 68 6.07 1.94 -11.14
CA VAL A 68 4.78 1.38 -11.53
C VAL A 68 4.13 2.37 -12.48
N TRP A 69 4.00 2.00 -13.76
CA TRP A 69 3.32 2.80 -14.76
C TRP A 69 1.84 2.44 -14.81
N PHE A 70 0.98 3.44 -14.71
CA PHE A 70 -0.43 3.35 -15.01
C PHE A 70 -0.65 3.65 -16.50
N GLU A 71 -1.25 2.69 -17.22
CA GLU A 71 -1.55 2.80 -18.65
C GLU A 71 -3.06 2.98 -18.86
N PRO A 72 -3.57 4.20 -19.09
CA PRO A 72 -5.00 4.47 -19.17
C PRO A 72 -5.68 3.85 -20.39
N THR A 73 -4.92 3.50 -21.43
CA THR A 73 -5.47 2.87 -22.64
C THR A 73 -5.84 1.39 -22.43
N LEU A 74 -5.23 0.72 -21.45
CA LEU A 74 -5.51 -0.68 -21.12
C LEU A 74 -6.65 -0.76 -20.11
N ARG A 75 -7.80 -1.25 -20.57
CA ARG A 75 -9.01 -1.35 -19.75
C ARG A 75 -9.29 -2.79 -19.36
N VAL A 76 -9.53 -3.02 -18.08
CA VAL A 76 -9.97 -4.31 -17.54
C VAL A 76 -11.30 -4.14 -16.83
N ARG A 77 -12.24 -5.03 -17.13
CA ARG A 77 -13.54 -5.09 -16.45
C ARG A 77 -13.44 -6.04 -15.26
N HIS A 78 -13.66 -5.53 -14.07
CA HIS A 78 -13.73 -6.34 -12.85
C HIS A 78 -15.17 -6.45 -12.37
N TYR A 79 -15.71 -7.67 -12.32
CA TYR A 79 -17.05 -7.91 -11.77
C TYR A 79 -17.00 -7.86 -10.25
N LEU A 80 -17.68 -6.87 -9.67
CA LEU A 80 -17.80 -6.74 -8.23
C LEU A 80 -18.97 -7.59 -7.75
N THR A 81 -18.66 -8.57 -6.90
CA THR A 81 -19.67 -9.34 -6.17
C THR A 81 -19.69 -8.86 -4.72
N ALA A 82 -20.85 -8.40 -4.25
CA ALA A 82 -21.04 -7.96 -2.87
C ALA A 82 -21.24 -9.15 -1.91
N SER A 83 -21.76 -10.28 -2.40
CA SER A 83 -22.00 -11.47 -1.56
C SER A 83 -20.68 -12.01 -0.98
N ARG A 84 -20.69 -12.33 0.31
CA ARG A 84 -19.54 -12.88 1.09
C ARG A 84 -18.40 -11.90 1.38
N ARG A 85 -18.56 -10.59 1.15
CA ARG A 85 -17.59 -9.61 1.67
C ARG A 85 -17.93 -9.28 3.13
N GLN A 86 -17.03 -9.60 4.05
CA GLN A 86 -17.08 -9.13 5.43
C GLN A 86 -16.23 -7.86 5.56
N PRO A 87 -16.84 -6.66 5.64
CA PRO A 87 -16.10 -5.40 5.58
C PRO A 87 -15.08 -5.25 6.71
N LEU A 88 -15.49 -5.59 7.94
CA LEU A 88 -14.64 -5.51 9.13
C LEU A 88 -13.37 -6.37 9.02
N SER A 89 -13.54 -7.66 8.68
CA SER A 89 -12.39 -8.58 8.57
C SER A 89 -11.40 -8.14 7.49
N ARG A 90 -11.91 -7.70 6.33
CA ARG A 90 -11.05 -7.18 5.23
C ARG A 90 -10.35 -5.88 5.64
N HIS A 91 -11.05 -5.01 6.35
CA HIS A 91 -10.47 -3.77 6.85
C HIS A 91 -9.36 -4.05 7.88
N HIS A 92 -9.60 -4.89 8.89
CA HIS A 92 -8.57 -5.31 9.84
C HIS A 92 -7.36 -5.93 9.15
N LEU A 93 -7.59 -6.80 8.16
CA LEU A 93 -6.52 -7.43 7.41
C LEU A 93 -5.68 -6.40 6.62
N HIS A 94 -6.35 -5.47 5.95
CA HIS A 94 -5.71 -4.38 5.21
C HIS A 94 -4.90 -3.47 6.13
N ALA A 95 -5.50 -2.99 7.23
CA ALA A 95 -4.83 -2.13 8.20
C ALA A 95 -3.63 -2.81 8.87
N ARG A 96 -3.77 -4.11 9.19
CA ARG A 96 -2.68 -4.93 9.73
C ARG A 96 -1.51 -5.01 8.75
N ASN A 97 -1.80 -5.35 7.49
CA ASN A 97 -0.76 -5.49 6.47
C ASN A 97 -0.13 -4.15 6.10
N GLU A 98 -0.89 -3.06 6.17
CA GLU A 98 -0.36 -1.71 6.05
C GLU A 98 0.64 -1.38 7.16
N LEU A 99 0.28 -1.66 8.42
CA LEU A 99 1.18 -1.49 9.56
C LEU A 99 2.43 -2.38 9.44
N TRP A 100 2.25 -3.63 9.02
CA TRP A 100 3.36 -4.56 8.77
C TRP A 100 4.28 -4.08 7.65
N SER A 101 3.75 -3.54 6.55
CA SER A 101 4.55 -2.94 5.47
C SER A 101 5.36 -1.74 5.99
N VAL A 102 4.77 -0.88 6.81
CA VAL A 102 5.51 0.21 7.48
C VAL A 102 6.65 -0.38 8.32
N TRP A 103 6.39 -1.42 9.12
CA TRP A 103 7.43 -2.09 9.90
C TRP A 103 8.50 -2.75 9.02
N LEU A 104 8.16 -3.31 7.87
CA LEU A 104 9.12 -3.99 7.01
C LEU A 104 10.00 -3.00 6.24
N ARG A 105 9.42 -1.88 5.78
CA ARG A 105 10.00 -1.02 4.74
C ARG A 105 10.37 0.37 5.21
N CYS A 106 9.70 0.91 6.23
CA CYS A 106 9.94 2.29 6.64
C CYS A 106 11.35 2.43 7.23
N PRO A 107 12.18 3.36 6.71
CA PRO A 107 13.51 3.60 7.24
C PRO A 107 13.48 4.34 8.59
N TRP A 108 14.56 4.18 9.36
CA TRP A 108 14.81 5.03 10.52
C TRP A 108 15.22 6.44 10.04
N PRO A 109 14.81 7.53 10.73
CA PRO A 109 14.08 7.57 12.01
C PRO A 109 12.55 7.68 11.89
N TRP A 110 11.95 7.55 10.70
CA TRP A 110 10.51 7.79 10.51
C TRP A 110 9.61 6.65 10.99
N LEU A 111 10.16 5.45 11.19
CA LEU A 111 9.41 4.27 11.60
C LEU A 111 8.45 4.52 12.79
N PRO A 112 8.89 5.00 13.98
CA PRO A 112 8.00 5.20 15.12
C PRO A 112 6.84 6.18 14.80
N PHE A 113 7.14 7.26 14.07
CA PHE A 113 6.12 8.23 13.66
C PHE A 113 5.09 7.62 12.71
N MET A 114 5.54 6.82 11.74
CA MET A 114 4.65 6.17 10.77
C MET A 114 3.81 5.06 11.43
N VAL A 115 4.38 4.29 12.35
CA VAL A 115 3.64 3.29 13.14
C VAL A 115 2.55 3.97 13.97
N ALA A 116 2.91 5.01 14.73
CA ALA A 116 1.96 5.78 15.52
C ALA A 116 0.85 6.38 14.64
N TYR A 117 1.22 6.98 13.50
CA TYR A 117 0.25 7.51 12.54
C TYR A 117 -0.74 6.45 12.03
N ARG A 118 -0.27 5.25 11.68
CA ARG A 118 -1.15 4.17 11.20
C ARG A 118 -2.08 3.66 12.30
N ILE A 119 -1.58 3.51 13.51
CA ILE A 119 -2.40 3.15 14.69
C ILE A 119 -3.48 4.21 14.92
N CYS A 120 -3.13 5.49 14.97
CA CYS A 120 -4.11 6.56 15.18
C CYS A 120 -5.16 6.59 14.07
N ARG A 121 -4.75 6.42 12.80
CA ARG A 121 -5.68 6.36 11.67
C ARG A 121 -6.64 5.17 11.77
N GLN A 122 -6.15 4.01 12.22
CA GLN A 122 -6.97 2.82 12.44
C GLN A 122 -8.02 3.08 13.54
N LEU A 123 -7.60 3.65 14.66
CA LEU A 123 -8.49 3.98 15.79
C LEU A 123 -9.55 5.01 15.38
N ILE A 124 -9.14 6.10 14.72
CA ILE A 124 -10.07 7.12 14.21
C ILE A 124 -11.09 6.49 13.26
N PHE A 125 -10.64 5.62 12.35
CA PHE A 125 -11.53 4.94 11.42
C PHE A 125 -12.52 4.03 12.17
N ALA A 126 -12.04 3.17 13.08
CA ALA A 126 -12.88 2.28 13.86
C ALA A 126 -13.96 3.05 14.64
N VAL A 127 -13.60 4.16 15.29
CA VAL A 127 -14.55 5.02 16.01
C VAL A 127 -15.56 5.65 15.04
N SER A 128 -15.12 6.11 13.87
CA SER A 128 -16.02 6.70 12.86
C SER A 128 -17.04 5.71 12.28
N GLN A 129 -16.78 4.40 12.33
CA GLN A 129 -17.69 3.36 11.88
C GLN A 129 -18.69 2.90 12.96
N GLY A 130 -18.55 3.40 14.20
CA GLY A 130 -19.47 3.16 15.31
C GLY A 130 -18.94 2.19 16.38
N PHE A 131 -19.76 2.01 17.43
CA PHE A 131 -19.38 1.29 18.65
C PHE A 131 -18.98 -0.17 18.42
N ASP A 132 -19.68 -0.88 17.51
CA ASP A 132 -19.39 -2.28 17.17
C ASP A 132 -17.99 -2.49 16.59
N TRP A 133 -17.48 -1.50 15.84
CA TRP A 133 -16.13 -1.54 15.28
C TRP A 133 -15.09 -1.27 16.36
N ALA A 134 -15.36 -0.31 17.25
CA ALA A 134 -14.46 0.03 18.35
C ALA A 134 -14.23 -1.14 19.33
N ILE A 135 -15.28 -1.90 19.70
CA ILE A 135 -15.14 -3.04 20.61
C ILE A 135 -14.36 -4.21 19.98
N ARG A 136 -14.42 -4.37 18.66
CA ARG A 136 -13.74 -5.46 17.93
C ARG A 136 -12.30 -5.14 17.56
N GLU A 137 -11.87 -3.92 17.83
CA GLU A 137 -10.53 -3.43 17.55
C GLU A 137 -9.40 -4.25 18.25
N PRO A 138 -9.55 -4.78 19.49
CA PRO A 138 -8.59 -5.72 20.09
C PRO A 138 -8.22 -6.91 19.21
N ILE A 139 -9.13 -7.38 18.35
CA ILE A 139 -8.86 -8.45 17.38
C ILE A 139 -7.76 -8.03 16.41
N TRP A 140 -7.80 -6.78 15.94
CA TRP A 140 -6.78 -6.23 15.06
C TRP A 140 -5.40 -6.19 15.74
N TRP A 141 -5.30 -5.78 16.99
CA TRP A 141 -4.04 -5.80 17.74
C TRP A 141 -3.46 -7.20 17.87
N MET A 142 -4.29 -8.18 18.23
CA MET A 142 -3.86 -9.58 18.31
C MET A 142 -3.33 -10.07 16.96
N MET A 143 -4.03 -9.75 15.87
CA MET A 143 -3.58 -10.09 14.52
C MET A 143 -2.25 -9.41 14.18
N ALA A 144 -2.07 -8.13 14.54
CA ALA A 144 -0.84 -7.38 14.28
C ALA A 144 0.36 -7.97 15.04
N MET A 145 0.15 -8.37 16.30
CA MET A 145 1.19 -8.95 17.15
C MET A 145 1.54 -10.39 16.77
N ALA A 146 0.59 -11.19 16.29
CA ALA A 146 0.83 -12.58 15.88
C ALA A 146 1.92 -12.72 14.79
N GLY A 147 2.13 -11.70 13.97
CA GLY A 147 3.15 -11.69 12.92
C GLY A 147 4.55 -11.25 13.35
N TRP A 148 4.75 -10.86 14.61
CA TRP A 148 5.97 -10.15 15.05
C TRP A 148 7.29 -10.82 14.66
N ARG A 149 7.40 -12.13 14.85
CA ARG A 149 8.61 -12.90 14.48
C ARG A 149 8.92 -12.78 12.99
N ASN A 150 7.90 -12.82 12.14
CA ASN A 150 8.06 -12.64 10.70
C ASN A 150 8.47 -11.20 10.36
N LEU A 151 7.95 -10.20 11.07
CA LEU A 151 8.29 -8.80 10.85
C LEU A 151 9.76 -8.51 11.15
N VAL A 152 10.25 -8.97 12.31
CA VAL A 152 11.65 -8.78 12.70
C VAL A 152 12.58 -9.50 11.73
N LYS A 153 12.28 -10.76 11.39
CA LYS A 153 13.11 -11.57 10.48
C LYS A 153 13.17 -11.01 9.05
N ASN A 154 12.09 -10.40 8.56
CA ASN A 154 11.98 -9.96 7.17
C ASN A 154 12.12 -8.45 6.98
N ARG A 155 12.40 -7.68 8.05
CA ARG A 155 12.58 -6.23 7.95
C ARG A 155 13.73 -5.90 7.00
N ARG A 156 13.39 -5.17 5.94
CA ARG A 156 14.31 -4.69 4.91
C ARG A 156 13.87 -3.28 4.55
N PRO A 157 14.33 -2.27 5.29
CA PRO A 157 13.97 -0.89 5.05
C PRO A 157 14.42 -0.46 3.66
N VAL A 158 13.63 0.37 3.01
CA VAL A 158 14.01 0.98 1.73
C VAL A 158 14.73 2.31 1.99
N PRO A 159 15.53 2.83 1.04
CA PRO A 159 16.15 4.13 1.18
C PRO A 159 15.15 5.25 1.46
N SER A 160 15.49 6.14 2.39
CA SER A 160 14.63 7.23 2.87
C SER A 160 14.11 8.16 1.80
N ARG A 161 14.92 8.41 0.77
CA ARG A 161 14.55 9.24 -0.38
C ARG A 161 13.48 8.56 -1.21
N VAL A 162 13.65 7.26 -1.50
CA VAL A 162 12.67 6.44 -2.20
C VAL A 162 11.37 6.35 -1.42
N TYR A 163 11.42 6.07 -0.12
CA TYR A 163 10.22 5.96 0.72
C TYR A 163 9.41 7.27 0.70
N ARG A 164 10.06 8.42 0.86
CA ARG A 164 9.40 9.73 0.84
C ARG A 164 8.83 10.07 -0.52
N ALA A 165 9.57 9.82 -1.59
CA ALA A 165 9.08 10.09 -2.94
C ALA A 165 7.92 9.16 -3.31
N TRP A 166 7.98 7.89 -2.93
CA TRP A 166 6.89 6.94 -3.09
C TRP A 166 5.61 7.41 -2.35
N LEU A 167 5.73 7.93 -1.12
CA LEU A 167 4.60 8.52 -0.41
C LEU A 167 3.99 9.73 -1.15
N ARG A 168 4.82 10.53 -1.84
CA ARG A 168 4.37 11.68 -2.63
C ARG A 168 3.60 11.28 -3.88
N LEU A 169 3.91 10.13 -4.50
CA LEU A 169 3.20 9.63 -5.68
C LEU A 169 1.70 9.44 -5.47
N ASN A 170 1.24 9.27 -4.22
CA ASN A 170 -0.20 9.21 -3.90
C ASN A 170 -0.91 10.56 -4.03
N ARG A 171 -0.16 11.67 -4.06
CA ARG A 171 -0.69 13.04 -4.15
C ARG A 171 -0.30 13.73 -5.45
N GLU A 172 0.94 13.50 -5.88
CA GLU A 172 1.59 14.14 -7.01
C GLU A 172 2.09 13.04 -7.96
N PRO A 173 1.27 12.61 -8.92
CA PRO A 173 1.69 11.61 -9.89
C PRO A 173 2.74 12.18 -10.84
N ILE A 174 3.66 11.33 -11.28
CA ILE A 174 4.78 11.73 -12.16
C ILE A 174 4.53 11.19 -13.56
N CYS A 175 4.46 12.07 -14.55
CA CYS A 175 4.22 11.66 -15.94
C CYS A 175 5.52 11.39 -16.73
N ASN A 176 6.67 11.75 -16.16
CA ASN A 176 7.96 11.76 -16.84
C ASN A 176 8.94 10.69 -16.29
N LYS A 177 9.51 9.88 -17.19
CA LYS A 177 10.53 8.88 -16.85
C LYS A 177 11.84 9.49 -16.32
N ALA A 178 12.26 10.65 -16.81
CA ALA A 178 13.46 11.33 -16.33
C ALA A 178 13.30 11.81 -14.89
N GLU A 179 12.11 12.28 -14.53
CA GLU A 179 11.79 12.69 -13.17
C GLU A 179 11.71 11.49 -12.21
N LEU A 180 11.09 10.40 -12.64
CA LEU A 180 11.15 9.13 -11.90
C LEU A 180 12.61 8.69 -11.69
N ARG A 181 13.44 8.75 -12.73
CA ARG A 181 14.86 8.40 -12.63
C ARG A 181 15.56 9.26 -11.59
N ARG A 182 15.37 10.59 -11.59
CA ARG A 182 15.96 11.47 -10.57
C ARG A 182 15.61 11.01 -9.15
N ILE A 183 14.35 10.66 -8.91
CA ILE A 183 13.89 10.18 -7.60
C ILE A 183 14.54 8.86 -7.19
N VAL A 184 14.70 7.95 -8.15
CA VAL A 184 15.09 6.56 -7.90
C VAL A 184 16.62 6.34 -8.01
N SER A 185 17.34 7.04 -8.89
CA SER A 185 18.72 6.75 -9.29
C SER A 185 19.80 7.18 -8.30
N GLU A 186 19.54 8.13 -7.41
CA GLU A 186 20.49 8.51 -6.35
C GLU A 186 20.44 7.55 -5.14
N SER A 187 19.93 6.34 -5.34
CA SER A 187 19.84 5.28 -4.31
C SER A 187 20.92 4.20 -4.47
N LYS A 188 21.90 4.41 -5.37
CA LYS A 188 23.07 3.55 -5.53
C LYS A 188 24.27 4.12 -4.80
#